data_AF-A0A1M6QE74-F1
#
_entry.id   AF-A0A1M6QE74-F1
#
_cell.length_a   1.000
_cell.length_b   1.000
_cell.length_c   1.000
_cell.angle_alpha   90.00
_cell.angle_beta   90.00
_cell.angle_gamma   90.00
#
_symmetry.space_group_name_H-M   'P 1'
#
loop_
_entity.id
_entity.type
_entity.pdbx_description
1 polymer ?
#
loop_
_entity_poly.entity_id
_entity_poly.type
_entity_poly.pdbx_seq_one_letter_code
_entity_poly.pdbx_strand_id
1 'polypeptide(L)'
;MDVSIGELSRRTGVKVPTIRYYEQVGLLAAPVRTEGKQRRYGAPDIMRLNFIRHGRELGFEIDDIRELLALSAQPEKPCDNADKITARHLAAVDQRISQLNALRGELARMLDNCEGGRVADCRVLESLGMPSDRSTK
;
A
#
# COMPACT_ATOMS: atom_id res chain seq x y z
N MET A 1 -8.48 -16.98 -25.01
CA MET A 1 -8.92 -15.74 -25.71
C MET A 1 -8.07 -14.62 -25.19
N ASP A 2 -7.29 -14.00 -26.07
CA ASP A 2 -6.37 -12.94 -25.66
C ASP A 2 -7.01 -11.57 -25.85
N VAL A 3 -6.80 -10.69 -24.88
CA VAL A 3 -7.44 -9.38 -24.81
C VAL A 3 -6.45 -8.26 -25.09
N SER A 4 -6.95 -7.11 -25.53
CA SER A 4 -6.13 -5.90 -25.67
C SER A 4 -5.79 -5.31 -24.30
N ILE A 5 -4.79 -4.41 -24.22
CA ILE A 5 -4.43 -3.74 -22.97
C ILE A 5 -5.59 -2.94 -22.36
N GLY A 6 -6.47 -2.37 -23.18
CA GLY A 6 -7.64 -1.62 -22.72
C GLY A 6 -8.69 -2.55 -22.11
N GLU A 7 -8.91 -3.71 -22.72
CA GLU A 7 -9.81 -4.72 -22.17
C GLU A 7 -9.23 -5.38 -20.90
N LEU A 8 -7.92 -5.63 -20.88
CA LEU A 8 -7.21 -6.10 -19.68
C LEU A 8 -7.37 -5.11 -18.52
N SER A 9 -7.23 -3.81 -18.80
CA SER A 9 -7.43 -2.75 -17.82
C SER A 9 -8.85 -2.76 -17.25
N ARG A 10 -9.88 -2.93 -18.10
CA ARG A 10 -11.27 -3.05 -17.64
C ARG A 10 -11.51 -4.28 -16.76
N ARG A 11 -10.97 -5.44 -17.16
CA ARG A 11 -11.17 -6.70 -16.43
C ARG A 11 -10.45 -6.75 -15.08
N THR A 12 -9.28 -6.12 -14.99
CA THR A 12 -8.43 -6.15 -13.79
C THR A 12 -8.58 -4.90 -12.93
N GLY A 13 -9.25 -3.85 -13.41
CA GLY A 13 -9.31 -2.55 -12.74
C GLY A 13 -7.95 -1.82 -12.67
N VAL A 14 -6.88 -2.38 -13.24
CA VAL A 14 -5.55 -1.78 -13.24
C VAL A 14 -5.45 -0.81 -14.41
N LYS A 15 -5.03 0.43 -14.16
CA LYS A 15 -4.92 1.45 -15.20
C LYS A 15 -3.86 1.05 -16.24
N VAL A 16 -4.09 1.39 -17.51
CA VAL A 16 -3.17 1.08 -18.62
C VAL A 16 -1.71 1.54 -18.35
N PRO A 17 -1.44 2.76 -17.83
CA PRO A 17 -0.07 3.15 -17.49
C PRO A 17 0.58 2.24 -16.44
N THR A 18 -0.20 1.78 -15.46
CA THR A 18 0.27 0.85 -14.42
C THR A 18 0.56 -0.53 -14.97
N ILE A 19 -0.25 -1.03 -15.91
CA ILE A 19 0.02 -2.30 -16.62
C ILE A 19 1.36 -2.19 -17.37
N ARG A 20 1.58 -1.09 -18.10
CA ARG A 20 2.86 -0.84 -18.81
C ARG A 20 4.04 -0.73 -17.85
N TYR A 21 3.83 -0.10 -16.70
CA TYR A 21 4.84 -0.03 -15.65
C TYR A 21 5.20 -1.43 -15.14
N TYR A 22 4.22 -2.29 -14.86
CA TYR A 22 4.48 -3.67 -14.44
C TYR A 22 5.20 -4.50 -15.51
N GLU A 23 4.94 -4.27 -16.80
CA GLU A 23 5.77 -4.85 -17.88
C GLU A 23 7.22 -4.36 -17.79
N GLN A 24 7.42 -3.05 -17.62
CA GLN A 24 8.75 -2.43 -17.59
C GLN A 24 9.60 -2.93 -16.42
N VAL A 25 9.00 -3.12 -15.24
CA VAL A 25 9.72 -3.61 -14.05
C VAL A 25 9.76 -5.14 -13.94
N GLY A 26 9.34 -5.85 -15.00
CA GLY A 26 9.39 -7.32 -15.09
C GLY A 26 8.36 -8.05 -14.21
N LEU A 27 7.38 -7.32 -13.66
CA LEU A 27 6.31 -7.92 -12.88
C LEU A 27 5.25 -8.58 -13.76
N LEU A 28 5.05 -8.13 -14.99
CA LEU A 28 4.18 -8.78 -15.99
C LEU A 28 5.04 -9.27 -17.15
N ALA A 29 4.74 -10.46 -17.68
CA ALA A 29 5.46 -10.99 -18.83
C ALA A 29 5.27 -10.09 -20.07
N ALA A 30 6.27 -10.06 -20.94
CA ALA A 30 6.14 -9.34 -22.20
C ALA A 30 4.99 -9.94 -23.03
N PRO A 31 3.96 -9.15 -23.40
CA PRO A 31 2.78 -9.69 -24.07
C PRO A 31 3.10 -10.13 -25.50
N VAL A 32 2.37 -11.13 -25.97
CA VAL A 32 2.39 -11.52 -27.39
C VAL A 32 1.93 -10.33 -28.23
N ARG A 33 2.60 -10.12 -29.37
CA ARG A 33 2.23 -9.06 -30.31
C ARG A 33 1.56 -9.70 -31.53
N THR A 34 0.45 -9.12 -31.98
CA THR A 34 -0.13 -9.46 -33.29
C THR A 34 0.74 -8.94 -34.43
N GLU A 35 0.47 -9.39 -35.66
CA GLU A 35 1.10 -8.86 -36.88
C GLU A 35 0.99 -7.33 -36.99
N GLY A 36 -0.13 -6.74 -36.52
CA GLY A 36 -0.34 -5.30 -36.38
C GLY A 36 0.38 -4.64 -35.18
N LYS A 37 1.36 -5.30 -34.57
CA LYS A 37 2.12 -4.86 -33.37
C LYS A 37 1.28 -4.54 -32.13
N GLN A 38 0.04 -5.03 -32.04
CA GLN A 38 -0.81 -4.81 -30.86
C GLN A 38 -0.49 -5.83 -29.76
N ARG A 39 -0.39 -5.37 -28.51
CA ARG A 39 -0.20 -6.22 -27.33
C ARG A 39 -1.46 -7.05 -27.04
N ARG A 40 -1.26 -8.34 -26.77
CA ARG A 40 -2.29 -9.31 -26.42
C ARG A 40 -1.94 -10.01 -25.13
N TYR A 41 -2.94 -10.15 -24.25
CA TYR A 41 -2.79 -10.73 -22.92
C TYR A 41 -3.77 -11.86 -22.71
N GLY A 42 -3.30 -12.95 -22.12
CA GLY A 42 -4.11 -14.14 -21.86
C GLY A 42 -4.73 -14.16 -20.46
N ALA A 43 -5.37 -15.28 -20.13
CA ALA A 43 -5.87 -15.54 -18.78
C ALA A 43 -4.76 -15.51 -17.68
N PRO A 44 -3.52 -15.99 -17.93
CA PRO A 44 -2.45 -15.91 -16.94
C PRO A 44 -2.10 -14.46 -16.55
N ASP A 45 -2.14 -13.53 -17.50
CA ASP A 45 -1.85 -12.11 -17.26
C ASP A 45 -2.93 -11.47 -16.38
N ILE A 46 -4.19 -11.85 -16.56
CA ILE A 46 -5.30 -11.40 -15.72
C ILE A 46 -5.10 -11.87 -14.27
N MET A 47 -4.80 -13.16 -14.07
CA MET A 47 -4.54 -13.71 -12.74
C MET A 47 -3.35 -13.02 -12.07
N ARG A 48 -2.26 -12.81 -12.83
CA ARG A 48 -1.05 -12.15 -12.35
C ARG A 48 -1.29 -10.69 -11.97
N LEU A 49 -2.05 -9.93 -12.77
CA LEU A 49 -2.41 -8.55 -12.42
C LEU A 49 -3.32 -8.47 -11.20
N ASN A 50 -4.27 -9.37 -11.05
CA ASN A 50 -5.10 -9.43 -9.84
C ASN A 50 -4.24 -9.73 -8.60
N PHE A 51 -3.27 -10.64 -8.71
CA PHE A 51 -2.31 -10.93 -7.63
C PHE A 51 -1.51 -9.68 -7.25
N ILE A 52 -0.93 -8.98 -8.23
CA ILE A 52 -0.15 -7.75 -7.99
C ILE A 52 -1.03 -6.68 -7.35
N ARG A 53 -2.26 -6.49 -7.87
CA ARG A 53 -3.20 -5.50 -7.33
C ARG A 53 -3.51 -5.80 -5.86
N HIS A 54 -3.83 -7.04 -5.54
CA HIS A 54 -4.15 -7.45 -4.17
C HIS A 54 -2.95 -7.30 -3.22
N GLY A 55 -1.74 -7.68 -3.66
CA GLY A 55 -0.53 -7.45 -2.89
C GLY A 55 -0.29 -5.97 -2.58
N ARG A 56 -0.51 -5.08 -3.55
CA ARG A 56 -0.41 -3.63 -3.35
C ARG A 56 -1.50 -3.08 -2.41
N GLU A 57 -2.72 -3.61 -2.48
CA GLU A 57 -3.82 -3.26 -1.57
C GLU A 57 -3.49 -3.63 -0.11
N LEU A 58 -2.78 -4.75 0.10
CA LEU A 58 -2.28 -5.17 1.41
C LEU A 58 -1.02 -4.40 1.87
N GLY A 59 -0.49 -3.51 1.04
CA GLY A 59 0.67 -2.69 1.37
C GLY A 59 2.02 -3.36 1.13
N PHE A 60 2.06 -4.51 0.44
CA PHE A 60 3.34 -5.12 0.06
C PHE A 60 4.09 -4.23 -0.95
N GLU A 61 5.42 -4.21 -0.80
CA GLU A 61 6.27 -3.55 -1.77
C GLU A 61 6.42 -4.37 -3.06
N ILE A 62 6.84 -3.70 -4.13
CA ILE A 62 7.00 -4.33 -5.45
C ILE A 62 7.96 -5.51 -5.40
N ASP A 63 9.01 -5.43 -4.60
CA ASP A 63 10.01 -6.50 -4.47
C ASP A 63 9.42 -7.73 -3.76
N ASP A 64 8.65 -7.53 -2.69
CA ASP A 64 7.93 -8.59 -1.99
C ASP A 64 6.92 -9.29 -2.91
N ILE A 65 6.17 -8.50 -3.69
CA ILE A 65 5.22 -9.05 -4.68
C ILE A 65 5.96 -9.85 -5.75
N ARG A 66 7.15 -9.43 -6.17
CA ARG A 66 7.97 -10.16 -7.14
C ARG A 66 8.38 -11.53 -6.59
N GLU A 67 8.83 -11.58 -5.34
CA GLU A 67 9.20 -12.82 -4.67
C GLU A 67 8.00 -13.76 -4.51
N LEU A 68 6.86 -13.24 -4.03
CA LEU A 68 5.62 -14.00 -3.90
C LEU A 68 5.13 -14.56 -5.25
N LEU A 69 5.22 -13.76 -6.32
CA LEU A 69 4.91 -14.22 -7.67
C LEU A 69 5.87 -15.33 -8.13
N ALA A 70 7.15 -15.24 -7.82
CA ALA A 70 8.13 -16.26 -8.18
C ALA A 70 7.87 -17.59 -7.46
N LEU A 71 7.43 -17.53 -6.20
CA LEU A 71 6.99 -18.70 -5.42
C LEU A 71 5.71 -19.31 -5.99
N SER A 72 4.73 -18.50 -6.37
CA SER A 72 3.46 -18.98 -6.95
C SER A 72 3.63 -19.78 -8.26
N ALA A 73 4.74 -19.57 -8.97
CA ALA A 73 5.08 -20.30 -10.18
C ALA A 73 5.69 -21.69 -9.91
N GLN A 74 5.93 -22.03 -8.64
CA GLN A 74 6.64 -23.24 -8.20
C GLN A 74 5.85 -23.94 -7.08
N PRO A 75 4.67 -24.52 -7.40
CA PRO A 75 3.73 -25.03 -6.39
C PRO A 75 4.27 -26.18 -5.53
N GLU A 76 5.28 -26.90 -6.03
CA GLU A 76 5.92 -28.01 -5.32
C GLU A 76 6.96 -27.55 -4.29
N LYS A 77 7.30 -26.25 -4.23
CA LYS A 77 8.31 -25.72 -3.32
C LYS A 77 7.74 -25.36 -1.95
N PRO A 78 8.55 -25.44 -0.88
CA PRO A 78 8.16 -24.95 0.44
C PRO A 78 7.76 -23.46 0.41
N CYS A 79 6.70 -23.12 1.15
CA CYS A 79 6.17 -21.75 1.23
C CYS A 79 6.85 -20.88 2.31
N ASP A 80 7.88 -21.37 3.00
CA ASP A 80 8.55 -20.70 4.12
C ASP A 80 8.96 -19.24 3.82
N ASN A 81 9.33 -18.95 2.57
CA ASN A 81 9.68 -17.60 2.17
C ASN A 81 8.45 -16.68 2.09
N ALA A 82 7.29 -17.17 1.64
CA ALA A 82 6.05 -16.41 1.66
C ALA A 82 5.62 -16.11 3.11
N ASP A 83 5.79 -17.06 4.03
CA ASP A 83 5.52 -16.85 5.46
C ASP A 83 6.45 -15.79 6.05
N LYS A 84 7.74 -15.83 5.73
CA LYS A 84 8.72 -14.81 6.18
C LYS A 84 8.39 -13.41 5.67
N ILE A 85 8.04 -13.28 4.39
CA ILE A 85 7.63 -11.99 3.79
C ILE A 85 6.40 -11.45 4.52
N THR A 86 5.39 -12.31 4.70
CA THR A 86 4.13 -11.94 5.35
C THR A 86 4.35 -11.55 6.82
N ALA A 87 5.14 -12.33 7.56
CA ALA A 87 5.46 -12.06 8.97
C ALA A 87 6.24 -10.75 9.15
N ARG A 88 7.20 -10.46 8.26
CA ARG A 88 7.93 -9.18 8.27
C ARG A 88 6.99 -8.00 8.03
N HIS A 89 6.09 -8.11 7.05
CA HIS A 89 5.14 -7.05 6.75
C HIS A 89 4.13 -6.84 7.89
N LEU A 90 3.62 -7.93 8.48
CA LEU A 90 2.76 -7.87 9.66
C LEU A 90 3.44 -7.14 10.83
N ALA A 91 4.70 -7.48 11.13
CA ALA A 91 5.45 -6.80 12.18
C ALA A 91 5.61 -5.29 11.93
N ALA A 92 5.83 -4.89 10.68
CA ALA A 92 5.89 -3.47 10.30
C ALA A 92 4.54 -2.76 10.47
N VAL A 93 3.44 -3.42 10.10
CA VAL A 93 2.07 -2.92 10.31
C VAL A 93 1.79 -2.74 11.80
N ASP A 94 2.08 -3.75 12.63
CA ASP A 94 1.88 -3.70 14.08
C ASP A 94 2.69 -2.57 14.74
N GLN A 95 3.94 -2.38 14.30
CA GLN A 95 4.77 -1.27 14.74
C GLN A 95 4.12 0.08 14.39
N ARG A 96 3.58 0.21 13.19
CA ARG A 96 2.91 1.44 12.75
C ARG A 96 1.63 1.70 13.54
N ILE A 97 0.83 0.67 13.80
CA ILE A 97 -0.37 0.76 14.65
C ILE A 97 0.01 1.24 16.05
N SER A 98 1.05 0.67 16.65
CA SER A 98 1.52 1.08 17.98
C SER A 98 1.90 2.56 18.03
N GLN A 99 2.67 3.04 17.04
CA GLN A 99 3.03 4.45 16.92
C GLN A 99 1.81 5.36 16.76
N LEU A 100 0.85 4.97 15.90
CA LEU A 100 -0.36 5.75 15.67
C LEU A 100 -1.27 5.79 16.90
N ASN A 101 -1.34 4.70 17.67
CA ASN A 101 -2.08 4.67 18.92
C ASN A 101 -1.44 5.57 19.99
N ALA A 102 -0.10 5.58 20.09
CA ALA A 102 0.61 6.50 20.98
C ALA A 102 0.34 7.96 20.62
N LEU A 103 0.44 8.31 19.33
CA LEU A 103 0.12 9.65 18.83
C LEU A 103 -1.34 10.03 19.09
N ARG A 104 -2.28 9.12 18.83
CA ARG A 104 -3.70 9.33 19.12
C ARG A 104 -3.92 9.63 20.60
N GLY A 105 -3.26 8.89 21.49
CA GLY A 105 -3.32 9.12 22.94
C GLY A 105 -2.82 10.51 23.33
N GLU A 106 -1.73 10.97 22.72
CA GLU A 106 -1.20 12.31 22.98
C GLU A 106 -2.17 13.41 22.50
N LEU A 107 -2.68 13.28 21.29
CA LEU A 107 -3.68 14.23 20.75
C LEU A 107 -4.96 14.25 21.59
N ALA A 108 -5.42 13.09 22.08
CA ALA A 108 -6.58 13.02 22.97
C ALA A 108 -6.32 13.75 24.30
N ARG A 109 -5.14 13.56 24.92
CA ARG A 109 -4.75 14.29 26.14
C ARG A 109 -4.71 15.80 25.94
N MET A 110 -4.22 16.28 24.80
CA MET A 110 -4.21 17.71 24.49
C MET A 110 -5.64 18.28 24.43
N LEU A 111 -6.59 17.51 23.88
CA LEU A 111 -8.00 17.91 23.82
C LEU A 111 -8.69 17.87 25.19
N ASP A 112 -8.49 16.81 25.97
CA ASP A 112 -9.12 16.65 27.29
C ASP A 112 -8.69 17.73 28.28
N ASN A 113 -7.45 18.24 28.15
CA ASN A 113 -6.92 19.29 29.00
C ASN A 113 -7.30 20.71 28.53
N CYS A 114 -8.02 20.85 27.41
CA CYS A 114 -8.48 22.12 26.90
C CYS A 114 -9.96 22.35 27.25
N GLU A 115 -10.24 23.29 28.14
CA GLU A 115 -11.61 23.65 28.54
C GLU A 115 -12.32 24.54 27.49
N GLY A 116 -11.63 24.91 26.41
CA GLY A 116 -12.09 25.90 25.44
C GLY A 116 -12.03 27.33 25.99
N GLY A 117 -12.46 28.31 25.19
CA GLY A 117 -12.44 29.73 25.56
C GLY A 117 -11.45 30.56 24.74
N ARG A 118 -10.61 31.37 25.41
CA ARG A 118 -9.68 32.27 24.72
C ARG A 118 -8.41 31.53 24.32
N VAL A 119 -7.86 31.90 23.16
CA VAL A 119 -6.58 31.37 22.65
C VAL A 119 -5.43 31.59 23.64
N ALA A 120 -5.48 32.67 24.41
CA ALA A 120 -4.54 32.97 25.49
C ALA A 120 -4.46 31.88 26.58
N ASP A 121 -5.53 31.11 26.78
CA ASP A 121 -5.64 30.07 27.82
C ASP A 121 -5.59 28.64 27.22
N CYS A 122 -5.29 28.53 25.92
CA CYS A 122 -5.38 27.27 25.18
C CYS A 122 -4.25 26.30 25.53
N ARG A 123 -4.58 25.24 26.26
CA ARG A 123 -3.60 24.19 26.65
C ARG A 123 -3.05 23.38 25.48
N VAL A 124 -3.76 23.34 24.34
CA VAL A 124 -3.26 22.71 23.11
C VAL A 124 -2.05 23.49 22.59
N LEU A 125 -2.14 24.81 22.50
CA LEU A 125 -1.03 25.65 22.04
C LEU A 125 0.15 25.60 23.00
N GLU A 126 -0.14 25.59 24.30
CA GLU A 126 0.88 25.40 25.35
C GLU A 126 1.63 24.07 25.20
N SER A 127 0.91 22.97 24.96
CA SER A 127 1.50 21.64 24.74
C SER A 127 2.34 21.55 23.46
N LEU A 128 2.09 22.45 22.49
CA LEU A 128 2.87 22.58 21.25
C LEU A 128 4.03 23.57 21.37
N GLY A 129 4.25 24.15 22.55
CA GLY A 129 5.39 25.02 22.84
C GLY A 129 5.11 26.51 22.64
N MET A 130 3.86 26.92 22.44
CA MET A 130 3.49 28.35 22.45
C MET A 130 3.20 28.80 23.88
N PRO A 131 3.80 29.89 24.38
CA PRO A 131 3.51 30.38 25.72
C PRO A 131 2.05 30.84 25.81
N SER A 132 1.31 30.33 26.81
CA SER A 132 -0.02 30.81 27.18
C SER A 132 0.15 31.93 28.22
N ASP A 133 -0.30 33.14 27.90
CA ASP A 133 -0.11 34.31 28.78
C ASP A 133 -1.21 34.33 29.85
N ARG A 134 -1.05 33.45 30.86
CA ARG A 134 -1.93 33.40 32.04
C ARG A 134 -1.64 34.50 33.07
N SER A 135 -0.79 35.49 32.75
CA SER A 135 -0.71 36.69 33.57
C SER A 135 -1.87 37.62 33.23
N THR A 136 -3.00 37.45 33.93
CA THR A 136 -3.62 38.51 34.77
C THR A 136 -5.09 38.17 35.06
N LYS A 137 -5.37 38.00 36.35
CA LYS A 137 -6.66 38.01 37.09
C LYS A 137 -7.55 36.76 37.08
#